data_AF-A0A2J6SFM7-F1
#
_entry.id   AF-A0A2J6SFM7-F1
#
_cell.length_a   1.000
_cell.length_b   1.000
_cell.length_c   1.000
_cell.angle_alpha   90.00
_cell.angle_beta   90.00
_cell.angle_gamma   90.00
#
_symmetry.space_group_name_H-M   'P 1'
#
loop_
_entity.id
_entity.type
_entity.pdbx_description
1 polymer ?
#
loop_
_entity_poly.entity_id
_entity_poly.type
_entity_poly.pdbx_seq_one_letter_code
_entity_poly.pdbx_strand_id
1 'polypeptide(L)'
;MAAPGCNFSGHQDMYGLGIRIGFYCLWFGTVLASWVARGEFRLMKLTYFFFVGAIFLAVIFQTTKNTLLPVETYIVLLLAFGGYLNVVPLYLWKGFTWCEPRMDPSRYPRASTGRIFQLMNFTLMIALSVFQLWFWIRRVNAAASDGCVEFGFFFAQLQLNGKGFVVANILFHFSLLFTCIGVVGFILAKQYGLYEGRRHKRIGKRQKYSLQRLQAISDTIVASVLVTAIELLIRWNGIQGVNSVSTSGQTIPMIVGIGLVARVLYIGISGDVDNYDDDWSSSGYGSYYSGSKSSGPRSEDGGGPAPAAWPAPAPPPMAPAYGGGYPRPPPGGPPPPPPPPPPGH
;
A
#
# COMPACT_ATOMS: atom_id res chain seq x y z
N MET A 1 -20.40 3.19 -30.62
CA MET A 1 -21.85 3.03 -30.37
C MET A 1 -22.12 1.55 -30.17
N ALA A 2 -22.91 1.18 -29.15
CA ALA A 2 -23.39 -0.18 -28.99
C ALA A 2 -24.08 -0.67 -30.28
N ALA A 3 -23.98 -1.97 -30.57
CA ALA A 3 -24.69 -2.53 -31.73
C ALA A 3 -26.20 -2.28 -31.59
N PRO A 4 -26.91 -1.97 -32.70
CA PRO A 4 -28.35 -1.75 -32.65
C PRO A 4 -29.05 -3.01 -32.13
N GLY A 5 -29.70 -2.92 -30.96
CA GLY A 5 -30.50 -4.02 -30.38
C GLY A 5 -30.27 -4.33 -28.91
N CYS A 6 -29.19 -3.87 -28.27
CA CYS A 6 -28.93 -4.13 -26.84
C CYS A 6 -29.05 -2.84 -26.03
N ASN A 7 -30.17 -2.64 -25.34
CA ASN A 7 -30.35 -1.53 -24.39
C ASN A 7 -30.08 -2.05 -22.97
N PHE A 8 -28.98 -1.60 -22.35
CA PHE A 8 -28.57 -2.06 -21.04
C PHE A 8 -29.06 -1.11 -19.94
N SER A 9 -29.95 -1.59 -19.09
CA SER A 9 -30.31 -0.91 -17.84
C SER A 9 -29.29 -1.26 -16.77
N GLY A 10 -28.48 -0.29 -16.37
CA GLY A 10 -27.38 -0.54 -15.45
C GLY A 10 -27.80 -0.61 -13.97
N HIS A 11 -27.11 -1.46 -13.21
CA HIS A 11 -27.29 -1.59 -11.77
C HIS A 11 -26.66 -0.41 -10.99
N GLN A 12 -27.50 0.59 -10.69
CA GLN A 12 -27.14 1.81 -9.97
C GLN A 12 -26.41 1.56 -8.63
N ASP A 13 -26.77 0.50 -7.89
CA ASP A 13 -26.19 0.22 -6.58
C ASP A 13 -24.80 -0.44 -6.62
N MET A 14 -24.30 -0.78 -7.81
CA MET A 14 -22.99 -1.39 -7.98
C MET A 14 -21.92 -0.41 -8.46
N TYR A 15 -22.26 0.41 -9.44
CA TYR A 15 -21.33 1.36 -10.06
C TYR A 15 -22.02 2.66 -10.46
N GLY A 16 -23.11 3.01 -9.79
CA GLY A 16 -23.79 4.28 -9.96
C GLY A 16 -22.88 5.47 -9.67
N LEU A 17 -23.35 6.66 -10.05
CA LEU A 17 -22.55 7.88 -10.04
C LEU A 17 -21.91 8.16 -8.67
N GLY A 18 -22.66 7.98 -7.58
CA GLY A 18 -22.14 8.24 -6.23
C GLY A 18 -21.01 7.29 -5.82
N ILE A 19 -21.10 6.01 -6.21
CA ILE A 19 -20.05 5.02 -5.96
C ILE A 19 -18.79 5.38 -6.75
N ARG A 20 -18.95 5.69 -8.04
CA ARG A 20 -17.83 6.11 -8.91
C ARG A 20 -17.12 7.33 -8.35
N ILE A 21 -17.85 8.41 -8.04
CA ILE A 21 -17.29 9.62 -7.43
C ILE A 21 -16.57 9.28 -6.13
N GLY A 22 -17.15 8.45 -5.26
CA GLY A 22 -16.51 8.00 -4.03
C GLY A 22 -15.15 7.34 -4.26
N PHE A 23 -15.08 6.39 -5.20
CA PHE A 23 -13.82 5.74 -5.59
C PHE A 23 -12.80 6.72 -6.19
N TYR A 24 -13.25 7.62 -7.06
CA TYR A 24 -12.38 8.62 -7.69
C TYR A 24 -11.78 9.56 -6.65
N CYS A 25 -12.61 10.07 -5.74
CA CYS A 25 -12.16 10.87 -4.61
C CYS A 25 -11.17 10.12 -3.72
N LEU A 26 -11.38 8.82 -3.46
CA LEU A 26 -10.43 8.02 -2.68
C LEU A 26 -9.11 7.80 -3.42
N TRP A 27 -9.11 7.55 -4.73
CA TRP A 27 -7.89 7.38 -5.52
C TRP A 27 -7.03 8.65 -5.50
N PHE A 28 -7.58 9.78 -5.93
CA PHE A 28 -6.85 11.05 -5.92
C PHE A 28 -6.56 11.55 -4.50
N GLY A 29 -7.51 11.34 -3.58
CA GLY A 29 -7.36 11.71 -2.19
C GLY A 29 -6.22 10.99 -1.50
N THR A 30 -6.00 9.69 -1.76
CA THR A 30 -4.85 8.97 -1.19
C THR A 30 -3.51 9.50 -1.72
N VAL A 31 -3.45 9.93 -2.98
CA VAL A 31 -2.27 10.61 -3.52
C VAL A 31 -2.07 11.93 -2.79
N LEU A 32 -3.11 12.77 -2.72
CA LEU A 32 -3.07 14.08 -2.05
C LEU A 32 -2.66 13.97 -0.57
N ALA A 33 -3.27 13.05 0.18
CA ALA A 33 -2.99 12.82 1.60
C ALA A 33 -1.52 12.43 1.83
N SER A 34 -0.90 11.68 0.91
CA SER A 34 0.52 11.32 1.05
C SER A 34 1.45 12.55 1.01
N TRP A 35 1.03 13.65 0.40
CA TRP A 35 1.79 14.90 0.32
C TRP A 35 1.42 15.90 1.40
N VAL A 36 0.13 16.06 1.65
CA VAL A 36 -0.43 17.16 2.45
C VAL A 36 -0.66 16.76 3.91
N ALA A 37 -1.30 15.61 4.14
CA ALA A 37 -1.76 15.18 5.47
C ALA A 37 -1.43 13.71 5.71
N ARG A 38 -0.19 13.43 6.14
CA ARG A 38 0.31 12.05 6.31
C ARG A 38 -0.47 11.26 7.37
N GLY A 39 -1.00 11.94 8.41
CA GLY A 39 -1.82 11.34 9.46
C GLY A 39 -3.10 10.69 8.91
N GLU A 40 -3.75 11.37 7.95
CA GLU A 40 -5.01 10.94 7.35
C GLU A 40 -4.85 9.82 6.30
N PHE A 41 -3.63 9.61 5.79
CA PHE A 41 -3.37 8.59 4.77
C PHE A 41 -3.84 7.19 5.19
N ARG A 42 -3.66 6.82 6.47
CA ARG A 42 -4.10 5.52 7.01
C ARG A 42 -5.61 5.39 7.00
N LEU A 43 -6.33 6.45 7.37
CA LEU A 43 -7.78 6.48 7.34
C LEU A 43 -8.29 6.32 5.92
N MET A 44 -7.75 7.07 4.95
CA MET A 44 -8.15 6.95 3.56
C MET A 44 -7.91 5.55 2.98
N LYS A 45 -6.76 4.92 3.30
CA LYS A 45 -6.48 3.54 2.88
C LYS A 45 -7.42 2.52 3.53
N LEU A 46 -7.79 2.72 4.79
CA LEU A 46 -8.75 1.87 5.49
C LEU A 46 -10.15 1.99 4.87
N THR A 47 -10.62 3.21 4.62
CA THR A 47 -11.90 3.46 3.94
C THR A 47 -11.92 2.82 2.55
N TYR A 48 -10.84 2.99 1.78
CA TYR A 48 -10.70 2.35 0.48
C TYR A 48 -10.77 0.82 0.58
N PHE A 49 -10.08 0.21 1.54
CA PHE A 49 -10.16 -1.24 1.78
C PHE A 49 -11.59 -1.72 2.02
N PHE A 50 -12.36 -1.00 2.87
CA PHE A 50 -13.75 -1.36 3.12
C PHE A 50 -14.65 -1.18 1.89
N PHE A 51 -14.44 -0.15 1.08
CA PHE A 51 -15.20 0.05 -0.15
C PHE A 51 -14.94 -1.07 -1.15
N VAL A 52 -13.67 -1.43 -1.33
CA VAL A 52 -13.27 -2.55 -2.20
C VAL A 52 -13.83 -3.87 -1.66
N GLY A 53 -13.75 -4.11 -0.35
CA GLY A 53 -14.31 -5.31 0.27
C GLY A 53 -15.83 -5.41 0.08
N ALA A 54 -16.56 -4.31 0.31
CA ALA A 54 -18.00 -4.27 0.17
C ALA A 54 -18.45 -4.52 -1.28
N ILE A 55 -17.85 -3.83 -2.25
CA ILE A 55 -18.20 -4.00 -3.66
C ILE A 55 -17.79 -5.39 -4.18
N PHE A 56 -16.71 -5.96 -3.65
CA PHE A 56 -16.29 -7.32 -3.98
C PHE A 56 -17.28 -8.38 -3.48
N LEU A 57 -17.76 -8.24 -2.25
CA LEU A 57 -18.82 -9.13 -1.75
C LEU A 57 -20.11 -8.97 -2.56
N ALA A 58 -20.49 -7.72 -2.88
CA ALA A 58 -21.66 -7.45 -3.69
C ALA A 58 -21.58 -8.08 -5.08
N VAL A 59 -20.42 -8.01 -5.75
CA VAL A 59 -20.25 -8.62 -7.08
C VAL A 59 -20.30 -10.15 -7.01
N ILE A 60 -19.74 -10.78 -5.98
CA ILE A 60 -19.87 -12.23 -5.77
C ILE A 60 -21.34 -12.62 -5.64
N PHE A 61 -22.11 -11.94 -4.78
CA PHE A 61 -23.52 -12.25 -4.56
C PHE A 61 -24.40 -12.01 -5.78
N GLN A 62 -24.14 -10.97 -6.56
CA GLN A 62 -24.92 -10.70 -7.76
C GLN A 62 -24.53 -11.62 -8.93
N THR A 63 -23.28 -12.06 -8.96
CA THR A 63 -22.81 -13.05 -9.93
C THR A 63 -23.49 -14.40 -9.73
N THR A 64 -23.70 -14.84 -8.48
CA THR A 64 -24.41 -16.11 -8.21
C THR A 64 -25.89 -16.05 -8.60
N LYS A 65 -26.50 -14.87 -8.57
CA LYS A 65 -27.89 -14.63 -9.02
C LYS A 65 -28.02 -14.45 -10.53
N ASN A 66 -26.90 -14.41 -11.27
CA ASN A 66 -26.86 -14.12 -12.71
C ASN A 66 -27.57 -12.81 -13.12
N THR A 67 -27.67 -11.84 -12.21
CA THR A 67 -28.36 -10.56 -12.49
C THR A 67 -27.47 -9.55 -13.21
N LEU A 68 -26.14 -9.67 -13.06
CA LEU A 68 -25.18 -8.74 -13.65
C LEU A 68 -24.72 -9.18 -15.03
N LEU A 69 -24.71 -8.21 -15.94
CA LEU A 69 -24.10 -8.37 -17.25
C LEU A 69 -22.56 -8.47 -17.11
N PRO A 70 -21.87 -9.13 -18.05
CA PRO A 70 -20.42 -9.22 -18.03
C PRO A 70 -19.74 -7.84 -18.09
N VAL A 71 -20.25 -6.91 -18.91
CA VAL A 71 -19.74 -5.54 -18.95
C VAL A 71 -19.88 -4.80 -17.60
N GLU A 72 -20.99 -4.98 -16.90
CA GLU A 72 -21.20 -4.37 -15.58
C GLU A 72 -20.25 -4.96 -14.54
N THR A 73 -20.10 -6.29 -14.58
CA THR A 73 -19.13 -7.00 -13.74
C THR A 73 -17.72 -6.47 -14.01
N TYR A 74 -17.36 -6.24 -15.27
CA TYR A 74 -16.07 -5.67 -15.64
C TYR A 74 -15.85 -4.26 -15.07
N ILE A 75 -16.86 -3.37 -15.16
CA ILE A 75 -16.80 -2.02 -14.57
C ILE A 75 -16.59 -2.10 -13.06
N VAL A 76 -17.34 -2.95 -12.38
CA VAL A 76 -17.24 -3.14 -10.92
C VAL A 76 -15.86 -3.70 -10.54
N LEU A 77 -15.35 -4.66 -11.31
CA LEU A 77 -14.01 -5.21 -11.10
C LEU A 77 -12.92 -4.17 -11.35
N LEU A 78 -13.08 -3.25 -12.31
CA LEU A 78 -12.16 -2.12 -12.48
C LEU A 78 -12.20 -1.14 -11.30
N LEU A 79 -13.38 -0.85 -10.74
CA LEU A 79 -13.51 -0.03 -9.53
C LEU A 79 -12.82 -0.69 -8.32
N ALA A 80 -13.08 -1.97 -8.10
CA ALA A 80 -12.50 -2.72 -6.99
C ALA A 80 -10.98 -2.88 -7.15
N PHE A 81 -10.52 -3.17 -8.37
CA PHE A 81 -9.13 -3.46 -8.66
C PHE A 81 -8.27 -2.22 -8.94
N GLY A 82 -8.89 -1.07 -9.20
CA GLY A 82 -8.23 0.13 -9.71
C GLY A 82 -7.04 0.59 -8.87
N GLY A 83 -7.18 0.63 -7.55
CA GLY A 83 -6.07 1.02 -6.66
C GLY A 83 -4.89 0.02 -6.63
N TYR A 84 -5.11 -1.24 -7.04
CA TYR A 84 -4.03 -2.22 -7.17
C TYR A 84 -3.28 -2.09 -8.51
N LEU A 85 -3.83 -1.40 -9.50
CA LEU A 85 -3.15 -1.17 -10.78
C LEU A 85 -1.97 -0.21 -10.67
N ASN A 86 -1.87 0.56 -9.57
CA ASN A 86 -0.67 1.35 -9.24
C ASN A 86 0.60 0.49 -9.10
N VAL A 87 0.43 -0.82 -8.90
CA VAL A 87 1.52 -1.78 -8.85
C VAL A 87 2.13 -2.04 -10.25
N VAL A 88 1.36 -1.84 -11.33
CA VAL A 88 1.80 -2.12 -12.70
C VAL A 88 2.97 -1.23 -13.14
N PRO A 89 2.91 0.12 -13.02
CA PRO A 89 4.06 0.96 -13.33
C PRO A 89 5.29 0.63 -12.50
N LEU A 90 5.12 0.19 -11.24
CA LEU A 90 6.23 -0.22 -10.39
C LEU A 90 6.92 -1.49 -10.93
N TYR A 91 6.17 -2.46 -11.44
CA TYR A 91 6.76 -3.65 -12.06
C TYR A 91 7.40 -3.35 -13.41
N LEU A 92 6.77 -2.50 -14.23
CA LEU A 92 7.37 -2.02 -15.49
C LEU A 92 8.69 -1.29 -15.21
N TRP A 93 8.71 -0.43 -14.18
CA TRP A 93 9.91 0.24 -13.72
C TRP A 93 10.98 -0.75 -13.24
N LYS A 94 10.61 -1.76 -12.45
CA LYS A 94 11.53 -2.83 -12.02
C LYS A 94 12.13 -3.59 -13.21
N GLY A 95 11.31 -3.90 -14.22
CA GLY A 95 11.79 -4.52 -15.45
C GLY A 95 12.79 -3.62 -16.18
N PHE A 96 12.47 -2.34 -16.34
CA PHE A 96 13.33 -1.36 -17.00
C PHE A 96 14.65 -1.12 -16.24
N THR A 97 14.62 -1.08 -14.91
CA THR A 97 15.81 -0.88 -14.08
C THR A 97 16.51 -2.18 -13.68
N TRP A 98 16.22 -3.31 -14.34
CA TRP A 98 16.86 -4.61 -14.10
C TRP A 98 16.81 -5.05 -12.63
N CYS A 99 15.69 -4.78 -11.97
CA CYS A 99 15.46 -5.08 -10.55
C CYS A 99 16.51 -4.47 -9.61
N GLU A 100 17.17 -3.36 -9.99
CA GLU A 100 18.16 -2.69 -9.15
C GLU A 100 17.52 -2.21 -7.83
N PRO A 101 17.94 -2.75 -6.67
CA PRO A 101 17.37 -2.46 -5.36
C PRO A 101 17.26 -0.98 -4.97
N ARG A 102 18.09 -0.12 -5.57
CA ARG A 102 18.18 1.31 -5.24
C ARG A 102 17.14 2.18 -5.92
N MET A 103 16.63 1.74 -7.06
CA MET A 103 15.70 2.53 -7.88
C MET A 103 14.24 2.17 -7.61
N ASP A 104 13.98 1.25 -6.68
CA ASP A 104 12.64 0.76 -6.38
C ASP A 104 11.83 1.75 -5.51
N PRO A 105 10.80 2.42 -6.06
CA PRO A 105 9.99 3.37 -5.29
C PRO A 105 9.22 2.70 -4.14
N SER A 106 8.87 1.42 -4.30
CA SER A 106 8.07 0.69 -3.30
C SER A 106 8.80 0.46 -1.99
N ARG A 107 10.14 0.66 -1.95
CA ARG A 107 10.96 0.50 -0.75
C ARG A 107 10.98 1.73 0.16
N TYR A 108 10.55 2.88 -0.35
CA TYR A 108 10.59 4.15 0.38
C TYR A 108 9.22 4.83 0.42
N PRO A 109 8.17 4.12 0.91
CA PRO A 109 6.84 4.70 0.97
C PRO A 109 6.85 5.96 1.83
N ARG A 110 6.14 7.00 1.38
CA ARG A 110 6.05 8.29 2.08
C ARG A 110 5.17 8.21 3.33
N ALA A 111 4.18 7.32 3.32
CA ALA A 111 3.32 7.00 4.44
C ALA A 111 3.24 5.48 4.59
N SER A 112 3.40 4.99 5.82
CA SER A 112 3.39 3.55 6.12
C SER A 112 2.03 3.12 6.66
N THR A 113 1.64 1.90 6.34
CA THR A 113 0.47 1.22 6.90
C THR A 113 0.91 0.12 7.87
N GLY A 114 0.07 -0.20 8.85
CA GLY A 114 0.37 -1.28 9.80
C GLY A 114 0.49 -2.65 9.12
N ARG A 115 1.27 -3.56 9.69
CA ARG A 115 1.51 -4.91 9.13
C ARG A 115 0.23 -5.72 8.94
N ILE A 116 -0.70 -5.64 9.90
CA ILE A 116 -2.00 -6.32 9.83
C ILE A 116 -2.81 -5.80 8.65
N PHE A 117 -2.87 -4.49 8.48
CA PHE A 117 -3.56 -3.88 7.34
C PHE A 117 -2.94 -4.30 6.00
N GLN A 118 -1.61 -4.34 5.92
CA GLN A 118 -0.92 -4.82 4.72
C GLN A 118 -1.28 -6.27 4.40
N LEU A 119 -1.32 -7.15 5.41
CA LEU A 119 -1.74 -8.54 5.24
C LEU A 119 -3.18 -8.64 4.75
N MET A 120 -4.12 -7.94 5.40
CA MET A 120 -5.54 -7.94 4.99
C MET A 120 -5.71 -7.43 3.56
N ASN A 121 -5.05 -6.32 3.21
CA ASN A 121 -5.11 -5.75 1.87
C ASN A 121 -4.47 -6.67 0.82
N PHE A 122 -3.39 -7.36 1.18
CA PHE A 122 -2.75 -8.36 0.32
C PHE A 122 -3.67 -9.57 0.07
N THR A 123 -4.34 -10.07 1.12
CA THR A 123 -5.34 -11.13 0.99
C THR A 123 -6.51 -10.71 0.10
N LEU A 124 -7.04 -9.49 0.26
CA LEU A 124 -8.12 -8.97 -0.58
C LEU A 124 -7.68 -8.85 -2.04
N MET A 125 -6.45 -8.41 -2.30
CA MET A 125 -5.89 -8.34 -3.64
C MET A 125 -5.77 -9.73 -4.29
N ILE A 126 -5.33 -10.76 -3.55
CA ILE A 126 -5.30 -12.14 -4.04
C ILE A 126 -6.71 -12.63 -4.37
N ALA A 127 -7.67 -12.44 -3.46
CA ALA A 127 -9.06 -12.86 -3.65
C ALA A 127 -9.68 -12.22 -4.91
N LEU A 128 -9.49 -10.91 -5.08
CA LEU A 128 -9.92 -10.18 -6.28
C LEU A 128 -9.26 -10.71 -7.55
N SER A 129 -7.97 -11.03 -7.50
CA SER A 129 -7.23 -11.52 -8.67
C SER A 129 -7.66 -12.92 -9.09
N VAL A 130 -7.96 -13.80 -8.13
CA VAL A 130 -8.55 -15.12 -8.40
C VAL A 130 -9.94 -14.98 -9.02
N PHE A 131 -10.78 -14.09 -8.49
CA PHE A 131 -12.10 -13.83 -9.05
C PHE A 131 -12.04 -13.23 -10.46
N GLN A 132 -11.12 -12.29 -10.71
CA GLN A 132 -10.85 -11.74 -12.04
C GLN A 132 -10.48 -12.85 -13.04
N LEU A 133 -9.58 -13.77 -12.67
CA LEU A 133 -9.24 -14.91 -13.53
C LEU A 133 -10.46 -15.77 -13.85
N TRP A 134 -11.28 -16.09 -12.84
CA TRP A 134 -12.52 -16.82 -13.07
C TRP A 134 -13.47 -16.08 -14.03
N PHE A 135 -13.62 -14.77 -13.86
CA PHE A 135 -14.44 -13.92 -14.72
C PHE A 135 -13.99 -13.99 -16.19
N TRP A 136 -12.69 -13.82 -16.46
CA TRP A 136 -12.15 -13.86 -17.82
C TRP A 136 -12.20 -15.26 -18.44
N ILE A 137 -11.94 -16.32 -17.65
CA ILE A 137 -11.90 -17.70 -18.16
C ILE A 137 -13.31 -18.25 -18.41
N ARG A 138 -14.27 -17.97 -17.52
CA ARG A 138 -15.61 -18.59 -17.59
C ARG A 138 -16.70 -17.60 -17.99
N ARG A 139 -16.82 -16.47 -17.30
CA ARG A 139 -17.97 -15.56 -17.46
C ARG A 139 -17.96 -14.88 -18.84
N VAL A 140 -16.82 -14.34 -19.27
CA VAL A 140 -16.71 -13.66 -20.57
C VAL A 140 -16.90 -14.64 -21.74
N ASN A 141 -16.31 -15.83 -21.64
CA ASN A 141 -16.47 -16.88 -22.66
C ASN A 141 -17.92 -17.40 -22.74
N ALA A 142 -18.67 -17.40 -21.64
CA ALA A 142 -20.08 -17.76 -21.65
C ALA A 142 -20.94 -16.67 -22.32
N ALA A 143 -20.64 -15.39 -22.08
CA ALA A 143 -21.40 -14.27 -22.66
C ALA A 143 -21.23 -14.14 -24.19
N ALA A 144 -20.18 -14.74 -24.75
CA ALA A 144 -19.95 -14.84 -26.19
C ALA A 144 -21.14 -15.40 -26.98
N SER A 145 -21.98 -16.23 -26.35
CA SER A 145 -23.08 -16.93 -27.02
C SER A 145 -24.34 -16.08 -27.23
N ASP A 146 -24.48 -14.96 -26.53
CA ASP A 146 -25.78 -14.28 -26.38
C ASP A 146 -26.06 -13.19 -27.45
N GLY A 147 -25.20 -13.08 -28.47
CA GLY A 147 -25.43 -12.23 -29.65
C GLY A 147 -25.31 -10.71 -29.43
N CYS A 148 -25.23 -10.22 -28.19
CA CYS A 148 -24.95 -8.82 -27.87
C CYS A 148 -23.45 -8.51 -27.89
N VAL A 149 -23.05 -7.45 -28.60
CA VAL A 149 -21.66 -7.01 -28.68
C VAL A 149 -21.36 -6.02 -27.56
N GLU A 150 -20.61 -6.48 -26.57
CA GLU A 150 -20.09 -5.65 -25.48
C GLU A 150 -18.67 -5.18 -25.77
N PHE A 151 -18.33 -3.98 -25.29
CA PHE A 151 -17.03 -3.35 -25.48
C PHE A 151 -16.25 -3.23 -24.17
N GLY A 152 -14.98 -3.60 -24.21
CA GLY A 152 -13.97 -3.40 -23.17
C GLY A 152 -13.07 -2.19 -23.46
N PHE A 153 -12.29 -1.78 -22.46
CA PHE A 153 -11.31 -0.70 -22.59
C PHE A 153 -9.89 -1.25 -22.57
N PHE A 154 -9.11 -0.91 -23.59
CA PHE A 154 -7.67 -1.14 -23.66
C PHE A 154 -6.98 0.01 -24.40
N PHE A 155 -7.25 1.25 -23.97
CA PHE A 155 -6.90 2.50 -24.70
C PHE A 155 -7.53 2.66 -26.10
N ALA A 156 -8.30 1.67 -26.53
CA ALA A 156 -9.19 1.70 -27.68
C ALA A 156 -10.48 0.95 -27.32
N GLN A 157 -11.52 1.16 -28.11
CA GLN A 157 -12.75 0.38 -28.03
C GLN A 157 -12.48 -1.01 -28.60
N LEU A 158 -12.37 -2.02 -27.74
CA LEU A 158 -12.19 -3.42 -28.13
C LEU A 158 -13.42 -4.23 -27.77
N GLN A 159 -13.74 -5.27 -28.54
CA GLN A 159 -14.80 -6.18 -28.17
C GLN A 159 -14.40 -6.98 -26.92
N LEU A 160 -15.31 -7.06 -25.94
CA LEU A 160 -15.06 -7.72 -24.65
C LEU A 160 -14.72 -9.21 -24.85
N ASN A 161 -15.38 -9.84 -25.82
CA ASN A 161 -15.16 -11.24 -26.22
C ASN A 161 -14.01 -11.42 -27.23
N GLY A 162 -13.22 -10.37 -27.50
CA GLY A 162 -12.04 -10.50 -28.36
C GLY A 162 -11.02 -11.44 -27.74
N LYS A 163 -10.70 -12.56 -28.42
CA LYS A 163 -9.75 -13.58 -27.92
C LYS A 163 -8.43 -12.97 -27.41
N GLY A 164 -7.87 -12.02 -28.16
CA GLY A 164 -6.63 -11.33 -27.77
C GLY A 164 -6.78 -10.51 -26.48
N PHE A 165 -7.91 -9.84 -26.30
CA PHE A 165 -8.20 -9.05 -25.11
C PHE A 165 -8.42 -9.93 -23.87
N VAL A 166 -9.15 -11.04 -24.03
CA VAL A 166 -9.35 -12.03 -22.96
C VAL A 166 -8.02 -12.65 -22.53
N VAL A 167 -7.21 -13.10 -23.50
CA VAL A 167 -5.88 -13.69 -23.21
C VAL A 167 -4.96 -12.68 -22.52
N ALA A 168 -4.93 -11.42 -22.96
CA ALA A 168 -4.11 -10.39 -22.35
C ALA A 168 -4.47 -10.18 -20.86
N ASN A 169 -5.77 -10.08 -20.53
CA ASN A 169 -6.21 -9.92 -19.14
C ASN A 169 -5.93 -11.18 -18.30
N ILE A 170 -6.09 -12.39 -18.85
CA ILE A 170 -5.73 -13.64 -18.16
C ILE A 170 -4.24 -13.65 -17.81
N LEU A 171 -3.36 -13.36 -18.78
CA LEU A 171 -1.92 -13.31 -18.56
C LEU A 171 -1.55 -12.25 -17.53
N PHE A 172 -2.19 -11.08 -17.60
CA PHE A 172 -1.99 -10.00 -16.65
C PHE A 172 -2.31 -10.44 -15.20
N HIS A 173 -3.50 -10.99 -14.94
CA HIS A 173 -3.87 -11.43 -13.59
C HIS A 173 -3.09 -12.66 -13.12
N PHE A 174 -2.71 -13.56 -14.03
CA PHE A 174 -1.85 -14.70 -13.71
C PHE A 174 -0.46 -14.24 -13.27
N SER A 175 0.15 -13.30 -13.99
CA SER A 175 1.46 -12.73 -13.64
C SER A 175 1.44 -12.04 -12.27
N LEU A 176 0.32 -11.39 -11.94
CA LEU A 176 0.14 -10.74 -10.64
C LEU A 176 0.04 -11.77 -9.50
N LEU A 177 -0.73 -12.84 -9.67
CA LEU A 177 -0.80 -13.94 -8.70
C LEU A 177 0.56 -14.63 -8.52
N PHE A 178 1.27 -14.91 -9.61
CA PHE A 178 2.61 -15.47 -9.55
C PHE A 178 3.56 -14.58 -8.73
N THR A 179 3.46 -13.27 -8.91
CA THR A 179 4.25 -12.32 -8.13
C THR A 179 3.86 -12.32 -6.65
N CYS A 180 2.57 -12.46 -6.33
CA CYS A 180 2.11 -12.61 -4.95
C CYS A 180 2.70 -13.85 -4.28
N ILE A 181 2.71 -14.98 -4.97
CA ILE A 181 3.34 -16.22 -4.50
C ILE A 181 4.84 -16.00 -4.29
N GLY A 182 5.53 -15.32 -5.22
CA GLY A 182 6.94 -14.98 -5.09
C GLY A 182 7.25 -14.11 -3.85
N VAL A 183 6.40 -13.11 -3.56
CA VAL A 183 6.53 -12.26 -2.37
C VAL A 183 6.36 -13.08 -1.08
N VAL A 184 5.35 -13.95 -1.02
CA VAL A 184 5.13 -14.84 0.14
C VAL A 184 6.31 -15.79 0.31
N GLY A 185 6.78 -16.41 -0.77
CA GLY A 185 7.94 -17.29 -0.77
C GLY A 185 9.21 -16.59 -0.29
N PHE A 186 9.43 -15.33 -0.70
CA PHE A 186 10.56 -14.52 -0.22
C PHE A 186 10.47 -14.20 1.27
N ILE A 187 9.28 -13.88 1.78
CA ILE A 187 9.04 -13.63 3.22
C ILE A 187 9.33 -14.90 4.03
N LEU A 188 8.84 -16.05 3.58
CA LEU A 188 9.07 -17.33 4.24
C LEU A 188 10.56 -17.72 4.19
N ALA A 189 11.21 -17.62 3.04
CA ALA A 189 12.64 -17.92 2.90
C ALA A 189 13.50 -17.07 3.85
N LYS A 190 13.14 -15.79 4.03
CA LYS A 190 13.78 -14.92 5.02
C LYS A 190 13.52 -15.39 6.46
N GLN A 191 12.30 -15.82 6.77
CA GLN A 191 11.93 -16.34 8.10
C GLN A 191 12.70 -17.62 8.45
N TYR A 192 12.94 -18.49 7.47
CA TYR A 192 13.73 -19.71 7.64
C TYR A 192 15.25 -19.51 7.53
N GLY A 193 15.73 -18.26 7.40
CA GLY A 193 17.16 -17.96 7.33
C GLY A 193 17.85 -18.43 6.05
N LEU A 194 17.10 -18.80 5.01
CA LEU A 194 17.62 -19.27 3.73
C LEU A 194 18.20 -18.14 2.86
N TYR A 195 18.01 -16.88 3.27
CA TYR A 195 18.45 -15.71 2.54
C TYR A 195 19.24 -14.77 3.43
N GLU A 196 20.55 -14.65 3.19
CA GLU A 196 21.40 -13.69 3.87
C GLU A 196 21.09 -12.27 3.35
N GLY A 197 20.63 -11.40 4.25
CA GLY A 197 20.20 -10.05 3.89
C GLY A 197 21.36 -9.22 3.38
N ARG A 198 21.35 -8.82 2.09
CA ARG A 198 22.29 -7.82 1.57
C ARG A 198 22.15 -6.54 2.39
N ARG A 199 23.26 -6.10 3.02
CA ARG A 199 23.32 -4.86 3.81
C ARG A 199 22.80 -3.68 2.99
N HIS A 200 21.81 -2.98 3.52
CA HIS A 200 21.22 -1.79 2.90
C HIS A 200 22.26 -0.66 2.85
N LYS A 201 22.71 -0.28 1.66
CA LYS A 201 23.45 0.97 1.46
C LYS A 201 22.47 2.15 1.59
N ARG A 202 22.77 3.12 2.45
CA ARG A 202 21.95 4.32 2.66
C ARG A 202 21.85 5.11 1.35
N ILE A 203 20.62 5.46 0.94
CA ILE A 203 20.35 6.30 -0.23
C ILE A 203 20.28 7.77 0.21
N GLY A 204 20.72 8.69 -0.66
CA GLY A 204 20.67 10.13 -0.39
C GLY A 204 19.23 10.69 -0.33
N LYS A 205 19.01 11.71 0.50
CA LYS A 205 17.69 12.35 0.72
C LYS A 205 17.03 12.83 -0.60
N ARG A 206 17.82 13.41 -1.51
CA ARG A 206 17.32 13.90 -2.83
C ARG A 206 16.75 12.77 -3.69
N GLN A 207 17.43 11.63 -3.73
CA GLN A 207 16.99 10.47 -4.52
C GLN A 207 15.70 9.87 -3.94
N LYS A 208 15.57 9.78 -2.61
CA LYS A 208 14.32 9.37 -1.94
C LYS A 208 13.15 10.27 -2.34
N TYR A 209 13.35 11.58 -2.31
CA TYR A 209 12.31 12.55 -2.68
C TYR A 209 11.90 12.43 -4.16
N SER A 210 12.86 12.22 -5.05
CA SER A 210 12.59 12.02 -6.49
C SER A 210 11.77 10.76 -6.76
N LEU A 211 12.08 9.64 -6.11
CA LEU A 211 11.33 8.38 -6.25
C LEU A 211 9.90 8.51 -5.73
N GLN A 212 9.70 9.20 -4.61
CA GLN A 212 8.37 9.48 -4.06
C GLN A 212 7.53 10.37 -5.00
N ARG A 213 8.16 11.38 -5.61
CA ARG A 213 7.50 12.23 -6.61
C ARG A 213 7.10 11.46 -7.85
N LEU A 214 8.00 10.60 -8.36
CA LEU A 214 7.72 9.73 -9.50
C LEU A 214 6.54 8.79 -9.22
N GLN A 215 6.51 8.18 -8.03
CA GLN A 215 5.42 7.30 -7.64
C GLN A 215 4.08 8.04 -7.57
N ALA A 216 4.04 9.24 -6.98
CA ALA A 216 2.81 10.02 -6.93
C ALA A 216 2.30 10.44 -8.32
N ILE A 217 3.21 10.81 -9.23
CA ILE A 217 2.85 11.11 -10.63
C ILE A 217 2.28 9.86 -11.31
N SER A 218 2.95 8.72 -11.14
CA SER A 218 2.49 7.43 -11.66
C SER A 218 1.10 7.06 -11.14
N ASP A 219 0.88 7.13 -9.83
CA ASP A 219 -0.41 6.83 -9.20
C ASP A 219 -1.52 7.76 -9.72
N THR A 220 -1.20 9.04 -9.96
CA THR A 220 -2.14 10.02 -10.54
C THR A 220 -2.50 9.68 -11.99
N ILE A 221 -1.51 9.29 -12.80
CA ILE A 221 -1.73 8.87 -14.19
C ILE A 221 -2.61 7.63 -14.23
N VAL A 222 -2.30 6.61 -13.42
CA VAL A 222 -3.10 5.37 -13.35
C VAL A 222 -4.54 5.67 -12.94
N ALA A 223 -4.75 6.48 -11.88
CA ALA A 223 -6.09 6.89 -11.47
C ALA A 223 -6.86 7.60 -12.59
N SER A 224 -6.20 8.50 -13.32
CA SER A 224 -6.81 9.25 -14.44
C SER A 224 -7.19 8.33 -15.61
N VAL A 225 -6.31 7.38 -15.95
CA VAL A 225 -6.60 6.35 -16.96
C VAL A 225 -7.78 5.49 -16.54
N LEU A 226 -7.88 5.12 -15.26
CA LEU A 226 -8.97 4.30 -14.75
C LEU A 226 -10.32 5.00 -14.75
N VAL A 227 -10.35 6.27 -14.33
CA VAL A 227 -11.55 7.12 -14.45
C VAL A 227 -12.00 7.16 -15.90
N THR A 228 -11.06 7.45 -16.82
CA THR A 228 -11.35 7.50 -18.25
C THR A 228 -11.86 6.16 -18.78
N ALA A 229 -11.23 5.05 -18.37
CA ALA A 229 -11.64 3.71 -18.76
C ALA A 229 -13.08 3.40 -18.33
N ILE A 230 -13.44 3.69 -17.07
CA ILE A 230 -14.77 3.42 -16.53
C ILE A 230 -15.83 4.28 -17.23
N GLU A 231 -15.57 5.58 -17.41
CA GLU A 231 -16.52 6.49 -18.07
C GLU A 231 -16.70 6.14 -19.55
N LEU A 232 -15.63 5.76 -20.24
CA LEU A 232 -15.72 5.31 -21.63
C LEU A 232 -16.44 3.97 -21.76
N LEU A 233 -16.25 3.03 -20.84
CA LEU A 233 -16.98 1.77 -20.83
C LEU A 233 -18.49 1.98 -20.75
N ILE A 234 -18.93 2.87 -19.86
CA ILE A 234 -20.35 3.22 -19.70
C ILE A 234 -20.87 3.87 -20.98
N ARG A 235 -20.13 4.82 -21.56
CA ARG A 235 -20.52 5.53 -22.79
C ARG A 235 -20.54 4.63 -24.02
N TRP A 236 -19.53 3.78 -24.21
CA TRP A 236 -19.40 2.91 -25.39
C TRP A 236 -20.47 1.82 -25.43
N ASN A 237 -20.83 1.29 -24.25
CA ASN A 237 -21.89 0.29 -24.12
C ASN A 237 -23.28 0.92 -23.97
N GLY A 238 -23.41 2.26 -23.87
CA GLY A 238 -24.70 2.93 -23.80
C GLY A 238 -25.51 2.58 -22.56
N ILE A 239 -24.84 2.30 -21.43
CA ILE A 239 -25.51 1.91 -20.19
C ILE A 239 -26.32 3.10 -19.65
N GLN A 240 -27.63 2.89 -19.49
CA GLN A 240 -28.54 3.92 -19.00
C GLN A 240 -28.85 3.76 -17.51
N GLY A 241 -29.37 4.81 -16.90
CA GLY A 241 -29.79 4.81 -15.50
C GLY A 241 -28.67 4.97 -14.48
N VAL A 242 -27.38 4.92 -14.84
CA VAL A 242 -26.29 4.92 -13.84
C VAL A 242 -25.71 6.31 -13.49
N ASN A 243 -26.27 7.37 -14.08
CA ASN A 243 -25.78 8.75 -13.93
C ASN A 243 -26.58 9.59 -12.92
N SER A 244 -27.58 9.02 -12.24
CA SER A 244 -28.35 9.70 -11.19
C SER A 244 -28.00 9.14 -9.82
N VAL A 245 -27.91 10.01 -8.82
CA VAL A 245 -27.79 9.60 -7.42
C VAL A 245 -29.21 9.52 -6.82
N SER A 246 -29.73 8.30 -6.71
CA SER A 246 -31.11 8.02 -6.29
C SER A 246 -31.18 7.14 -5.04
N THR A 247 -30.09 6.44 -4.69
CA THR A 247 -30.08 5.46 -3.60
C THR A 247 -29.09 5.85 -2.50
N SER A 248 -29.40 5.43 -1.27
CA SER A 248 -28.52 5.61 -0.10
C SER A 248 -27.19 4.87 -0.30
N GLY A 249 -27.20 3.72 -0.96
CA GLY A 249 -26.01 2.92 -1.31
C GLY A 249 -24.99 3.68 -2.17
N GLN A 250 -25.43 4.65 -2.96
CA GLN A 250 -24.55 5.54 -3.73
C GLN A 250 -24.14 6.80 -2.97
N THR A 251 -25.03 7.30 -2.11
CA THR A 251 -24.83 8.56 -1.39
C THR A 251 -23.74 8.42 -0.32
N ILE A 252 -23.70 7.29 0.40
CA ILE A 252 -22.69 7.00 1.42
C ILE A 252 -21.26 7.08 0.86
N PRO A 253 -20.89 6.31 -0.19
CA PRO A 253 -19.53 6.35 -0.71
C PRO A 253 -19.14 7.70 -1.28
N MET A 254 -20.10 8.42 -1.88
CA MET A 254 -19.89 9.78 -2.38
C MET A 254 -19.53 10.75 -1.26
N ILE A 255 -20.35 10.84 -0.21
CA ILE A 255 -20.14 11.77 0.92
C ILE A 255 -18.85 11.44 1.66
N VAL A 256 -18.59 10.16 1.93
CA VAL A 256 -17.37 9.72 2.61
C VAL A 256 -16.14 10.06 1.77
N GLY A 257 -16.17 9.80 0.46
CA GLY A 257 -15.07 10.13 -0.45
C GLY A 257 -14.78 11.63 -0.49
N ILE A 258 -15.81 12.46 -0.69
CA ILE A 258 -15.69 13.92 -0.73
C ILE A 258 -15.23 14.47 0.63
N GLY A 259 -15.83 14.01 1.72
CA GLY A 259 -15.52 14.45 3.08
C GLY A 259 -14.06 14.19 3.48
N LEU A 260 -13.50 13.02 3.11
CA LEU A 260 -12.10 12.71 3.36
C LEU A 260 -11.16 13.61 2.55
N VAL A 261 -11.47 13.89 1.27
CA VAL A 261 -10.69 14.82 0.46
C VAL A 261 -10.76 16.24 1.04
N ALA A 262 -11.96 16.70 1.43
CA ALA A 262 -12.16 18.00 2.06
C ALA A 262 -11.37 18.12 3.37
N ARG A 263 -11.34 17.06 4.20
CA ARG A 263 -10.53 17.00 5.43
C ARG A 263 -9.03 17.13 5.14
N VAL A 264 -8.52 16.40 4.15
CA VAL A 264 -7.11 16.49 3.74
C VAL A 264 -6.76 17.90 3.26
N LEU A 265 -7.64 18.53 2.48
CA LEU A 265 -7.47 19.91 2.01
C LEU A 265 -7.50 20.90 3.18
N TYR A 266 -8.44 20.74 4.12
CA TYR A 266 -8.56 21.60 5.29
C TYR A 266 -7.29 21.56 6.15
N ILE A 267 -6.76 20.38 6.44
CA ILE A 267 -5.49 20.23 7.19
C ILE A 267 -4.34 20.89 6.42
N GLY A 268 -4.30 20.69 5.10
CA GLY A 268 -3.30 21.31 4.24
C GLY A 268 -3.31 22.84 4.25
N ILE A 269 -4.49 23.45 4.29
CA ILE A 269 -4.66 24.91 4.31
C ILE A 269 -4.41 25.45 5.72
N SER A 270 -4.86 24.74 6.76
CA SER A 270 -4.75 25.18 8.16
C SER A 270 -3.32 25.15 8.68
N GLY A 271 -2.38 24.54 7.95
CA GLY A 271 -0.97 24.47 8.34
C GLY A 271 -0.72 23.55 9.53
N ASP A 272 -1.74 22.81 9.97
CA ASP A 272 -1.68 21.82 11.05
C ASP A 272 -1.05 20.53 10.52
N VAL A 273 0.15 20.68 9.96
CA VAL A 273 0.94 19.56 9.43
C VAL A 273 1.40 18.80 10.65
N ASP A 274 0.73 17.67 10.91
CA ASP A 274 1.13 16.72 11.93
C ASP A 274 2.65 16.53 11.89
N ASN A 275 3.35 17.01 12.91
CA ASN A 275 4.70 16.59 13.25
C ASN A 275 4.62 15.14 13.75
N TYR A 276 4.19 14.22 12.89
CA TYR A 276 4.38 12.81 13.11
C TYR A 276 5.87 12.55 12.86
N ASP A 277 6.61 12.50 13.96
CA ASP A 277 8.03 12.28 14.01
C ASP A 277 8.45 11.19 13.02
N ASP A 278 9.52 11.51 12.28
CA ASP A 278 10.25 10.61 11.40
C ASP A 278 10.95 9.52 12.22
N ASP A 279 10.21 8.71 12.98
CA ASP A 279 10.72 7.51 13.67
C ASP A 279 10.93 6.34 12.68
N TRP A 280 11.45 6.71 11.51
CA TRP A 280 11.94 5.84 10.47
C TRP A 280 13.40 5.47 10.77
N SER A 281 13.63 4.83 11.92
CA SER A 281 14.80 3.97 12.11
C SER A 281 14.62 3.05 13.31
N SER A 282 14.63 1.74 13.05
CA SER A 282 15.05 0.71 14.02
C SER A 282 14.01 0.09 14.97
N SER A 283 12.78 -0.19 14.53
CA SER A 283 11.94 -1.16 15.25
C SER A 283 12.12 -2.57 14.67
N GLY A 284 13.18 -3.28 15.07
CA GLY A 284 13.34 -4.69 14.72
C GLY A 284 14.71 -5.36 14.90
N TYR A 285 15.70 -4.75 15.56
CA TYR A 285 16.89 -5.46 16.01
C TYR A 285 17.14 -5.13 17.48
N GLY A 286 16.65 -6.01 18.36
CA GLY A 286 17.02 -6.01 19.77
C GLY A 286 18.52 -6.21 19.88
N SER A 287 19.21 -5.18 20.35
CA SER A 287 20.60 -5.22 20.75
C SER A 287 20.71 -6.00 22.05
N TYR A 288 20.99 -7.30 21.95
CA TYR A 288 21.53 -8.10 23.05
C TYR A 288 23.01 -8.34 22.78
N TYR A 289 23.85 -7.33 23.01
CA TYR A 289 25.26 -7.57 23.36
C TYR A 289 25.73 -6.42 24.23
N SER A 290 25.55 -6.59 25.54
CA SER A 290 26.34 -5.85 26.52
C SER A 290 27.80 -6.23 26.34
N GLY A 291 28.65 -5.23 26.13
CA GLY A 291 30.08 -5.41 26.05
C GLY A 291 30.65 -5.93 27.37
N SER A 292 31.32 -7.07 27.30
CA SER A 292 32.49 -7.33 28.13
C SER A 292 33.47 -8.14 27.29
N LYS A 293 34.65 -7.54 27.03
CA LYS A 293 35.92 -8.25 26.89
C LYS A 293 37.05 -7.22 26.84
N SER A 294 37.59 -6.99 28.03
CA SER A 294 38.99 -6.65 28.24
C SER A 294 39.88 -7.78 27.73
N SER A 295 40.92 -7.47 26.97
CA SER A 295 42.21 -8.18 27.01
C SER A 295 43.25 -7.51 26.11
N GLY A 296 44.15 -6.76 26.75
CA GLY A 296 45.60 -7.01 26.63
C GLY A 296 46.41 -6.26 25.56
N PRO A 297 47.69 -5.92 25.85
CA PRO A 297 48.47 -4.93 25.11
C PRO A 297 49.38 -5.56 24.06
N ARG A 298 49.85 -4.76 23.09
CA ARG A 298 51.01 -5.10 22.26
C ARG A 298 51.93 -3.89 22.12
N SER A 299 53.18 -4.12 22.49
CA SER A 299 54.33 -3.23 22.53
C SER A 299 55.02 -3.06 21.17
N GLU A 300 55.85 -2.00 21.09
CA GLU A 300 57.06 -1.81 20.26
C GLU A 300 56.84 -1.69 18.73
N ASP A 301 57.45 -0.80 17.95
CA ASP A 301 58.63 0.07 18.07
C ASP A 301 58.54 1.15 16.96
N GLY A 302 59.23 2.29 17.12
CA GLY A 302 59.43 3.23 16.01
C GLY A 302 59.79 4.65 16.43
N GLY A 303 61.07 4.89 16.69
CA GLY A 303 61.63 6.19 17.10
C GLY A 303 61.82 7.20 15.97
N GLY A 304 61.82 8.48 16.33
CA GLY A 304 62.16 9.62 15.46
C GLY A 304 61.82 10.96 16.14
N PRO A 305 62.72 11.96 16.18
CA PRO A 305 62.71 13.00 17.20
C PRO A 305 61.84 14.22 16.88
N ALA A 306 61.34 14.86 17.96
CA ALA A 306 60.51 16.06 17.95
C ALA A 306 61.33 17.37 17.88
N PRO A 307 60.75 18.47 17.35
CA PRO A 307 61.20 19.82 17.68
C PRO A 307 60.21 20.57 18.59
N ALA A 308 60.79 21.14 19.65
CA ALA A 308 60.44 22.35 20.40
C ALA A 308 58.97 22.63 20.78
N ALA A 309 58.70 22.45 22.07
CA ALA A 309 57.48 22.81 22.77
C ALA A 309 57.36 24.34 23.02
N TRP A 310 56.16 24.86 22.79
CA TRP A 310 55.66 26.09 23.41
C TRP A 310 54.99 25.74 24.75
N PRO A 311 55.14 26.54 25.82
CA PRO A 311 54.51 26.24 27.10
C PRO A 311 53.00 26.47 27.05
N ALA A 312 52.23 25.41 27.30
CA ALA A 312 50.79 25.48 27.52
C ALA A 312 50.49 25.95 28.96
N PRO A 313 49.40 26.72 29.18
CA PRO A 313 49.03 27.23 30.49
C PRO A 313 48.54 26.12 31.45
N ALA A 314 48.81 26.33 32.73
CA ALA A 314 48.53 25.40 33.82
C ALA A 314 47.02 25.08 33.98
N PRO A 315 46.66 23.82 34.28
CA PRO A 315 45.29 23.44 34.61
C PRO A 315 44.91 23.88 36.04
N PRO A 316 43.63 24.20 36.30
CA PRO A 316 43.15 24.55 37.63
C PRO A 316 43.17 23.36 38.60
N PRO A 317 43.27 23.60 39.92
CA PRO A 317 43.39 22.55 40.93
C PRO A 317 42.12 21.70 41.04
N MET A 318 42.33 20.38 41.10
CA MET A 318 41.31 19.37 41.35
C MET A 318 40.70 19.54 42.75
N ALA A 319 39.36 19.55 42.81
CA ALA A 319 38.59 19.43 44.04
C ALA A 319 38.64 17.98 44.57
N PRO A 320 38.54 17.77 45.89
CA PRO A 320 38.68 16.45 46.51
C PRO A 320 37.49 15.54 46.21
N ALA A 321 37.81 14.28 45.92
CA ALA A 321 36.87 13.19 45.71
C ALA A 321 36.14 12.85 47.02
N TYR A 322 34.83 13.09 47.06
CA TYR A 322 33.95 12.53 48.08
C TYR A 322 33.67 11.05 47.76
N GLY A 323 34.20 10.17 48.60
CA GLY A 323 33.88 8.75 48.60
C GLY A 323 32.47 8.51 49.14
N GLY A 324 31.53 8.21 48.24
CA GLY A 324 30.19 7.70 48.56
C GLY A 324 30.12 6.22 48.25
N GLY A 325 30.48 5.37 49.22
CA GLY A 325 30.27 3.93 49.14
C GLY A 325 28.79 3.58 49.35
N TYR A 326 28.13 3.05 48.33
CA TYR A 326 26.84 2.38 48.50
C TYR A 326 27.09 0.93 48.94
N PRO A 327 26.51 0.46 50.05
CA PRO A 327 26.60 -0.95 50.43
C PRO A 327 25.77 -1.80 49.47
N ARG A 328 26.39 -2.88 48.96
CA ARG A 328 25.69 -3.95 48.23
C ARG A 328 24.71 -4.66 49.18
N PRO A 329 23.48 -5.00 48.73
CA PRO A 329 22.60 -5.86 49.49
C PRO A 329 23.11 -7.31 49.49
N PRO A 330 22.88 -8.08 50.58
CA PRO A 330 23.30 -9.47 50.68
C PRO A 330 22.45 -10.40 49.78
N PRO A 331 23.00 -11.53 49.31
CA PRO A 331 22.27 -12.48 48.49
C PRO A 331 21.45 -13.43 49.37
N GLY A 332 20.20 -13.70 48.95
CA GLY A 332 19.46 -14.90 49.37
C GLY A 332 18.40 -14.68 50.45
N GLY A 333 17.21 -14.22 50.03
CA GLY A 333 15.97 -14.39 50.77
C GLY A 333 14.94 -15.15 49.91
N PRO A 334 14.10 -16.02 50.50
CA PRO A 334 13.06 -16.73 49.75
C PRO A 334 12.02 -15.75 49.17
N PRO A 335 11.39 -16.09 48.03
CA PRO A 335 10.46 -15.21 47.36
C PRO A 335 9.20 -14.92 48.21
N PRO A 336 8.62 -13.72 48.10
CA PRO A 336 7.41 -13.36 48.85
C PRO A 336 6.19 -14.19 48.37
N PRO A 337 5.22 -14.44 49.26
CA PRO A 337 4.00 -15.18 48.91
C PRO A 337 3.14 -14.40 47.91
N PRO A 338 2.32 -15.10 47.10
CA PRO A 338 1.49 -14.48 46.09
C PRO A 338 0.40 -13.59 46.71
N PRO A 339 -0.01 -12.52 46.00
CA PRO A 339 -1.07 -11.62 46.45
C PRO A 339 -2.42 -12.34 46.52
N PRO A 340 -3.31 -11.93 47.44
CA PRO A 340 -4.66 -12.48 47.54
C PRO A 340 -5.49 -12.14 46.29
N PRO A 341 -6.46 -13.00 45.92
CA PRO A 341 -7.32 -12.76 44.77
C PRO A 341 -8.18 -11.50 44.98
N PRO A 342 -8.52 -10.78 43.90
CA PRO A 342 -9.38 -9.61 43.97
C PRO A 342 -10.79 -9.99 44.43
N PRO A 343 -11.47 -9.12 45.21
CA PRO A 343 -12.84 -9.35 45.63
C PRO A 343 -13.77 -9.38 44.40
N GLY A 344 -14.57 -10.43 44.32
CA GLY A 344 -15.52 -10.62 43.22
C GLY A 344 -16.64 -9.58 43.24
N HIS A 345 -16.92 -9.02 42.07
CA HIS A 345 -18.14 -8.32 41.72
C HIS A 345 -18.60 -8.76 40.34
#